data_AF-A0A011N4C9-F1
#
_entry.id   AF-A0A011N4C9-F1
#
_cell.length_a   1.000
_cell.length_b   1.000
_cell.length_c   1.000
_cell.angle_alpha   90.00
_cell.angle_beta   90.00
_cell.angle_gamma   90.00
#
_symmetry.space_group_name_H-M   'P 1'
#
loop_
_entity.id
_entity.type
_entity.pdbx_description
1 polymer ?
#
loop_
_entity_poly.entity_id
_entity_poly.type
_entity_poly.pdbx_seq_one_letter_code
_entity_poly.pdbx_strand_id
1 'polypeptide(L)'
;MKNLIVASALSLALIGGLVHAQTSPAAPATTAAKASSSDPIVVMRKEQRAARNEFNAAAKPIRAERTATVQADVDKAVAAAKASGKDPVVAGRVARRQAMEATKPDFDAKMKVITDRRNEAMAAAKAKRDAAMAKR
;
A
#
# COMPACT_ATOMS: atom_id res chain seq x y z
N MET A 1 -32.47 -29.63 43.27
CA MET A 1 -31.98 -30.81 44.04
C MET A 1 -31.07 -31.62 43.14
N LYS A 2 -29.84 -31.90 43.62
CA LYS A 2 -29.01 -33.09 43.37
C LYS A 2 -28.57 -33.30 41.90
N ASN A 3 -27.36 -32.89 41.53
CA ASN A 3 -26.07 -33.58 41.70
C ASN A 3 -25.91 -34.84 40.82
N LEU A 4 -24.66 -34.96 40.33
CA LEU A 4 -23.89 -36.19 40.09
C LEU A 4 -23.88 -36.80 38.67
N ILE A 5 -22.74 -36.52 38.06
CA ILE A 5 -21.90 -37.41 37.25
C ILE A 5 -22.10 -38.89 37.61
N VAL A 6 -22.34 -39.71 36.59
CA VAL A 6 -22.16 -41.17 36.65
C VAL A 6 -21.16 -41.57 35.58
N ALA A 7 -20.18 -42.34 36.03
CA ALA A 7 -19.06 -42.85 35.28
C ALA A 7 -19.35 -44.20 34.60
N SER A 8 -18.48 -44.54 33.65
CA SER A 8 -17.91 -45.89 33.43
C SER A 8 -18.58 -46.83 32.41
N ALA A 9 -17.70 -47.70 31.89
CA ALA A 9 -17.84 -48.88 31.03
C ALA A 9 -17.73 -48.60 29.52
N LEU A 10 -16.55 -48.71 28.90
CA LEU A 10 -15.82 -49.95 28.57
C LEU A 10 -16.68 -50.92 27.76
N SER A 11 -16.46 -50.98 26.43
CA SER A 11 -16.45 -52.24 25.68
C SER A 11 -15.78 -52.09 24.32
N LEU A 12 -14.90 -53.06 24.12
CA LEU A 12 -14.01 -53.36 23.03
C LEU A 12 -14.80 -53.81 21.78
N ALA A 13 -14.50 -53.26 20.60
CA ALA A 13 -14.81 -53.89 19.32
C ALA A 13 -13.62 -53.72 18.39
N LEU A 14 -12.76 -54.74 18.44
CA LEU A 14 -11.76 -55.05 17.44
C LEU A 14 -12.46 -55.49 16.14
N ILE A 15 -11.76 -55.31 15.02
CA ILE A 15 -11.96 -55.91 13.68
C ILE A 15 -12.47 -54.92 12.63
N GLY A 16 -11.63 -54.69 11.61
CA GLY A 16 -12.13 -54.38 10.26
C GLY A 16 -11.37 -53.28 9.50
N GLY A 17 -10.12 -53.55 9.15
CA GLY A 17 -9.41 -53.01 7.98
C GLY A 17 -9.69 -51.57 7.52
N LEU A 18 -8.81 -50.64 7.91
CA LEU A 18 -8.53 -49.47 7.07
C LEU A 18 -7.16 -49.63 6.42
N VAL A 19 -7.21 -49.64 5.09
CA VAL A 19 -6.14 -49.31 4.15
C VAL A 19 -5.08 -48.40 4.79
N HIS A 20 -3.83 -48.89 4.83
CA HIS A 20 -2.66 -48.05 5.08
C HIS A 20 -2.45 -47.14 3.86
N ALA A 21 -3.17 -46.02 3.81
CA ALA A 21 -2.72 -44.87 3.04
C ALA A 21 -1.62 -44.20 3.88
N GLN A 22 -0.35 -44.44 3.53
CA GLN A 22 0.80 -43.72 4.06
C GLN A 22 0.63 -42.21 3.80
N THR A 23 0.05 -41.50 4.76
CA THR A 23 0.20 -40.05 4.83
C THR A 23 1.58 -39.78 5.43
N SER A 24 2.55 -39.60 4.54
CA SER A 24 3.83 -38.99 4.94
C SER A 24 3.54 -37.64 5.60
N PRO A 25 4.18 -37.30 6.73
CA PRO A 25 4.02 -35.98 7.31
C PRO A 25 4.53 -34.96 6.28
N ALA A 26 3.63 -34.06 5.87
CA ALA A 26 3.98 -32.96 4.99
C ALA A 26 5.11 -32.17 5.65
N ALA A 27 6.30 -32.25 5.05
CA ALA A 27 7.43 -31.43 5.42
C ALA A 27 6.99 -29.95 5.37
N PRO A 28 7.41 -29.12 6.33
CA PRO A 28 7.05 -27.70 6.32
C PRO A 28 7.52 -27.12 4.98
N ALA A 29 6.58 -26.57 4.22
CA ALA A 29 6.89 -25.80 3.03
C ALA A 29 7.80 -24.66 3.48
N THR A 30 9.10 -24.83 3.26
CA THR A 30 10.05 -23.74 3.35
C THR A 30 9.52 -22.69 2.37
N THR A 31 9.07 -21.56 2.91
CA THR A 31 8.80 -20.36 2.14
C THR A 31 10.12 -20.01 1.49
N ALA A 32 10.34 -20.55 0.29
CA ALA A 32 11.55 -20.36 -0.48
C ALA A 32 11.76 -18.85 -0.56
N ALA A 33 12.75 -18.36 0.19
CA ALA A 33 13.22 -17.00 0.11
C ALA A 33 13.47 -16.77 -1.38
N LYS A 34 12.62 -15.94 -1.99
CA LYS A 34 12.54 -15.75 -3.44
C LYS A 34 13.95 -15.45 -3.93
N ALA A 35 14.59 -16.43 -4.58
CA ALA A 35 16.00 -16.34 -4.92
C ALA A 35 16.28 -14.98 -5.54
N SER A 36 17.10 -14.18 -4.87
CA SER A 36 17.46 -12.85 -5.34
C SER A 36 18.30 -13.04 -6.60
N SER A 37 17.65 -12.95 -7.77
CA SER A 37 18.34 -12.97 -9.06
C SER A 37 19.53 -12.01 -9.03
N SER A 38 20.70 -12.53 -9.39
CA SER A 38 21.95 -11.78 -9.51
C SER A 38 22.09 -11.10 -10.89
N ASP A 39 21.10 -11.24 -11.77
CA ASP A 39 21.09 -10.51 -13.05
C ASP A 39 21.00 -8.99 -12.76
N PRO A 40 22.00 -8.19 -13.17
CA PRO A 40 22.02 -6.75 -12.95
C PRO A 40 20.76 -6.03 -13.43
N ILE A 41 20.13 -6.51 -14.51
CA ILE A 41 18.90 -5.92 -15.06
C ILE A 41 17.71 -6.21 -14.14
N VAL A 42 17.65 -7.40 -13.53
CA VAL A 42 16.60 -7.77 -12.59
C VAL A 42 16.75 -7.00 -11.28
N VAL A 43 17.98 -6.83 -10.79
CA VAL A 43 18.28 -6.02 -9.60
C VAL A 43 17.85 -4.57 -9.82
N MET A 44 18.27 -3.93 -10.93
CA MET A 44 17.86 -2.56 -11.26
C MET A 44 16.34 -2.40 -11.30
N ARG A 45 15.61 -3.33 -11.93
CA ARG A 45 14.13 -3.28 -12.00
C ARG A 45 13.48 -3.37 -10.62
N LYS A 46 14.03 -4.18 -9.71
CA LYS A 46 13.55 -4.30 -8.33
C LYS A 46 13.77 -2.98 -7.56
N GLU A 47 14.97 -2.40 -7.64
CA GLU A 47 15.29 -1.12 -6.99
C GLU A 47 14.41 0.02 -7.53
N GLN A 48 14.22 0.11 -8.85
CA GLN A 48 13.31 1.11 -9.44
C GLN A 48 11.84 0.91 -9.04
N ARG A 49 11.41 -0.35 -8.80
CA ARG A 49 10.07 -0.61 -8.26
C ARG A 49 9.97 -0.13 -6.81
N ALA A 50 10.99 -0.39 -5.98
CA ALA A 50 11.04 0.12 -4.61
C ALA A 50 10.97 1.65 -4.57
N ALA A 51 11.77 2.34 -5.40
CA ALA A 51 11.74 3.80 -5.51
C ALA A 51 10.36 4.35 -5.90
N ARG A 52 9.65 3.70 -6.84
CA ARG A 52 8.28 4.07 -7.21
C ARG A 52 7.27 3.83 -6.08
N ASN A 53 7.41 2.73 -5.34
CA ASN A 53 6.55 2.43 -4.21
C ASN A 53 6.73 3.46 -3.09
N GLU A 54 7.98 3.82 -2.77
CA GLU A 54 8.29 4.89 -1.82
C GLU A 54 7.70 6.23 -2.27
N PHE A 55 7.86 6.60 -3.55
CA PHE A 55 7.23 7.80 -4.10
C PHE A 55 5.72 7.79 -3.93
N ASN A 56 5.04 6.69 -4.25
CA ASN A 56 3.60 6.58 -4.12
C ASN A 56 3.13 6.66 -2.66
N ALA A 57 3.86 6.00 -1.75
CA ALA A 57 3.59 6.05 -0.32
C ALA A 57 3.73 7.48 0.23
N ALA A 58 4.77 8.21 -0.19
CA ALA A 58 5.01 9.59 0.22
C ALA A 58 4.05 10.59 -0.45
N ALA A 59 3.67 10.39 -1.71
CA ALA A 59 2.76 11.28 -2.44
C ALA A 59 1.32 11.19 -1.94
N LYS A 60 0.89 10.03 -1.42
CA LYS A 60 -0.49 9.80 -0.95
C LYS A 60 -0.91 10.80 0.14
N PRO A 61 -0.19 10.97 1.27
CA PRO A 61 -0.58 11.93 2.31
C PRO A 61 -0.57 13.38 1.79
N ILE A 62 0.40 13.77 0.95
CA ILE A 62 0.47 15.13 0.37
C ILE A 62 -0.77 15.45 -0.47
N ARG A 63 -1.22 14.50 -1.29
CA ARG A 63 -2.44 14.65 -2.09
C ARG A 63 -3.69 14.67 -1.23
N ALA A 64 -3.74 13.85 -0.19
CA ALA A 64 -4.87 13.80 0.74
C ALA A 64 -5.01 15.11 1.51
N GLU A 65 -3.90 15.66 2.03
CA GLU A 65 -3.84 16.96 2.70
C GLU A 65 -4.41 18.06 1.79
N ARG A 66 -3.89 18.20 0.57
CA ARG A 66 -4.39 19.19 -0.39
C ARG A 66 -5.88 19.03 -0.69
N THR A 67 -6.33 17.79 -0.87
CA THR A 67 -7.74 17.50 -1.15
C THR A 67 -8.64 17.93 0.01
N ALA A 68 -8.21 17.65 1.25
CA ALA A 68 -8.94 18.05 2.45
C ALA A 68 -9.03 19.58 2.59
N THR A 69 -7.92 20.30 2.35
CA THR A 69 -7.91 21.77 2.37
C THR A 69 -8.87 22.36 1.34
N VAL A 70 -8.78 21.88 0.09
CA VAL A 70 -9.65 22.35 -1.00
C VAL A 70 -11.12 22.05 -0.70
N GLN A 71 -11.43 20.87 -0.15
CA GLN A 71 -12.79 20.51 0.19
C GLN A 71 -13.36 21.38 1.32
N ALA A 72 -12.56 21.66 2.35
CA ALA A 72 -12.97 22.54 3.44
C ALA A 72 -13.35 23.96 2.95
N ASP A 73 -12.56 24.51 2.02
CA ASP A 73 -12.84 25.82 1.42
C ASP A 73 -14.12 25.81 0.57
N VAL A 74 -14.33 24.73 -0.20
CA VAL A 74 -15.54 24.53 -1.00
C VAL A 74 -16.77 24.43 -0.10
N ASP A 75 -16.72 23.63 0.96
CA ASP A 75 -17.84 23.43 1.88
C ASP A 75 -18.21 24.73 2.59
N LYS A 76 -17.21 25.49 3.04
CA LYS A 76 -17.40 26.82 3.62
C LYS A 76 -18.07 27.78 2.64
N ALA A 77 -17.62 27.81 1.38
CA ALA A 77 -18.18 28.68 0.35
C ALA A 77 -19.62 28.28 -0.02
N VAL A 78 -19.90 26.98 -0.13
CA VAL A 78 -21.24 26.45 -0.40
C VAL A 78 -22.20 26.79 0.75
N ALA A 79 -21.76 26.63 2.00
CA ALA A 79 -22.56 26.99 3.17
C ALA A 79 -22.89 28.49 3.19
N ALA A 80 -21.90 29.36 2.92
CA ALA A 80 -22.10 30.80 2.84
C ALA A 80 -23.03 31.21 1.69
N ALA A 81 -22.94 30.53 0.54
CA ALA A 81 -23.83 30.77 -0.60
C ALA A 81 -25.28 30.41 -0.26
N LYS A 82 -25.51 29.25 0.36
CA LYS A 82 -26.84 28.83 0.83
C LYS A 82 -27.44 29.84 1.82
N ALA A 83 -26.65 30.33 2.77
CA ALA A 83 -27.10 31.31 3.75
C ALA A 83 -27.44 32.68 3.14
N SER A 84 -26.83 33.03 2.00
CA SER A 84 -27.01 34.34 1.33
C SER A 84 -27.92 34.29 0.11
N GLY A 85 -28.56 33.15 -0.18
CA GLY A 85 -29.43 32.97 -1.35
C GLY A 85 -28.70 32.96 -2.69
N LYS A 86 -27.38 32.77 -2.70
CA LYS A 86 -26.55 32.68 -3.92
C LYS A 86 -26.48 31.23 -4.42
N ASP A 87 -26.17 31.06 -5.71
CA ASP A 87 -25.99 29.72 -6.30
C ASP A 87 -24.81 28.96 -5.64
N PRO A 88 -25.08 27.87 -4.91
CA PRO A 88 -24.04 27.09 -4.24
C PRO A 88 -23.09 26.38 -5.21
N VAL A 89 -23.54 26.01 -6.41
CA VAL A 89 -22.71 25.30 -7.41
C VAL A 89 -21.64 26.24 -7.96
N VAL A 90 -22.03 27.47 -8.28
CA VAL A 90 -21.10 28.50 -8.75
C VAL A 90 -20.11 28.86 -7.65
N ALA A 91 -20.58 29.09 -6.42
CA ALA A 91 -19.71 29.38 -5.28
C ALA A 91 -18.68 28.28 -5.02
N GLY A 92 -19.12 27.01 -5.01
CA GLY A 92 -18.24 25.86 -4.83
C GLY A 92 -17.20 25.72 -5.94
N ARG A 93 -17.58 25.96 -7.21
CA ARG A 93 -16.65 25.93 -8.35
C ARG A 93 -15.57 27.02 -8.24
N VAL A 94 -15.96 28.23 -7.87
CA VAL A 94 -15.04 29.36 -7.69
C VAL A 94 -14.08 29.07 -6.53
N ALA A 95 -14.61 28.66 -5.38
CA ALA A 95 -13.81 28.31 -4.20
C ALA A 95 -12.82 27.18 -4.50
N ARG A 96 -13.25 26.13 -5.21
CA ARG A 96 -12.35 25.04 -5.62
C ARG A 96 -11.18 25.55 -6.46
N ARG A 97 -11.44 26.43 -7.44
CA ARG A 97 -10.38 27.01 -8.28
C ARG A 97 -9.41 27.82 -7.43
N GLN A 98 -9.92 28.71 -6.59
CA GLN A 98 -9.09 29.56 -5.73
C GLN A 98 -8.26 28.74 -4.74
N ALA A 99 -8.86 27.76 -4.08
CA ALA A 99 -8.15 26.87 -3.15
C ALA A 99 -7.10 26.00 -3.85
N MET A 100 -7.38 25.52 -5.07
CA MET A 100 -6.40 24.78 -5.87
C MET A 100 -5.19 25.63 -6.26
N GLU A 101 -5.40 26.89 -6.62
CA GLU A 101 -4.31 27.84 -6.91
C GLU A 101 -3.54 28.20 -5.64
N ALA A 102 -4.23 28.49 -4.54
CA ALA A 102 -3.62 28.84 -3.26
C ALA A 102 -2.75 27.71 -2.69
N THR A 103 -3.18 26.45 -2.85
CA THR A 103 -2.44 25.27 -2.37
C THR A 103 -1.32 24.81 -3.31
N LYS A 104 -1.25 25.36 -4.53
CA LYS A 104 -0.31 24.90 -5.56
C LYS A 104 1.16 25.05 -5.17
N PRO A 105 1.65 26.18 -4.60
CA PRO A 105 3.07 26.33 -4.31
C PRO A 105 3.59 25.32 -3.28
N ASP A 106 2.85 25.12 -2.18
CA ASP A 106 3.22 24.16 -1.13
C ASP A 106 3.15 22.71 -1.64
N PHE A 107 2.09 22.37 -2.39
CA PHE A 107 1.96 21.06 -3.01
C PHE A 107 3.11 20.77 -3.97
N ASP A 108 3.45 21.72 -4.84
CA ASP A 108 4.53 21.56 -5.82
C ASP A 108 5.90 21.46 -5.10
N ALA A 109 6.13 22.22 -4.03
CA ALA A 109 7.34 22.10 -3.22
C ALA A 109 7.47 20.72 -2.57
N LYS A 110 6.43 20.23 -1.89
CA LYS A 110 6.40 18.90 -1.26
C LYS A 110 6.57 17.78 -2.30
N MET A 111 5.89 17.89 -3.45
CA MET A 111 5.98 16.91 -4.54
C MET A 111 7.37 16.91 -5.20
N LYS A 112 8.02 18.07 -5.31
CA LYS A 112 9.36 18.18 -5.91
C LYS A 112 10.38 17.37 -5.12
N VAL A 113 10.39 17.52 -3.79
CA VAL A 113 11.31 16.79 -2.89
C VAL A 113 11.24 15.27 -3.12
N ILE A 114 10.03 14.70 -3.14
CA ILE A 114 9.86 13.25 -3.32
C ILE A 114 10.11 12.81 -4.77
N THR A 115 9.90 13.70 -5.75
CA THR A 115 10.18 13.43 -7.15
C THR A 115 11.68 13.36 -7.40
N ASP A 116 12.44 14.30 -6.85
CA ASP A 116 13.89 14.35 -6.94
C ASP A 116 14.52 13.11 -6.31
N ARG A 117 14.11 12.76 -5.08
CA ARG A 117 14.55 11.52 -4.41
C ARG A 117 14.28 10.26 -5.25
N ARG A 118 13.11 10.16 -5.87
CA ARG A 118 12.79 9.03 -6.76
C ARG A 118 13.71 9.02 -7.98
N ASN A 119 13.96 10.17 -8.59
CA ASN A 119 14.82 10.29 -9.78
C ASN A 119 16.26 9.92 -9.45
N GLU A 120 16.79 10.38 -8.32
CA GLU A 120 18.11 10.00 -7.81
C GLU A 120 18.21 8.49 -7.58
N ALA A 121 17.21 7.88 -6.93
CA ALA A 121 17.17 6.43 -6.72
C ALA A 121 17.12 5.64 -8.04
N MET A 122 16.35 6.11 -9.03
CA MET A 122 16.31 5.49 -10.36
C MET A 122 17.65 5.62 -11.10
N ALA A 123 18.31 6.78 -11.00
CA ALA A 123 19.62 7.01 -11.58
C ALA A 123 20.70 6.15 -10.91
N ALA A 124 20.68 6.03 -9.59
CA ALA A 124 21.60 5.18 -8.83
C ALA A 124 21.42 3.70 -9.19
N ALA A 125 20.19 3.21 -9.32
CA ALA A 125 19.92 1.84 -9.77
C ALA A 125 20.48 1.59 -11.19
N LYS A 126 20.34 2.57 -12.09
CA LYS A 126 20.90 2.50 -13.45
C LYS A 126 22.43 2.46 -13.41
N ALA A 127 23.06 3.33 -12.61
CA ALA A 127 24.51 3.38 -12.47
C ALA A 127 25.09 2.06 -11.93
N LYS A 128 24.43 1.45 -10.94
CA LYS A 128 24.81 0.12 -10.41
C LYS A 128 24.76 -0.97 -11.49
N ARG A 129 23.72 -0.99 -12.32
CA ARG A 129 23.63 -1.91 -13.46
C ARG A 129 24.78 -1.66 -14.45
N ASP A 130 25.01 -0.42 -14.83
CA ASP A 130 26.05 -0.07 -15.82
C ASP A 130 27.43 -0.50 -15.33
N ALA A 131 27.75 -0.25 -14.05
CA ALA A 131 28.98 -0.72 -13.43
C ALA A 131 29.10 -2.25 -13.35
N ALA A 132 27.99 -2.97 -13.16
CA ALA A 132 27.98 -4.43 -13.14
C ALA A 132 28.13 -5.04 -14.54
N MET A 133 27.58 -4.39 -15.57
CA MET A 133 27.70 -4.83 -16.96
C MET A 133 29.09 -4.55 -17.53
N ALA A 134 29.76 -3.46 -17.12
CA ALA A 134 31.12 -3.14 -17.56
C ALA A 134 32.20 -4.09 -17.01
N LYS A 135 31.87 -4.91 -16.01
CA LYS A 135 32.76 -5.92 -15.41
C LYS A 135 32.58 -7.32 -16.02
N ARG A 136 31.66 -7.45 -16.99
CA ARG A 136 31.40 -8.68 -17.73
C ARG A 136 32.12 -8.61 -19.07
#